data_AF-A0A943NAP7-F1
#
_entry.id   AF-A0A943NAP7-F1
#
_cell.length_a   1.000
_cell.length_b   1.000
_cell.length_c   1.000
_cell.angle_alpha   90.00
_cell.angle_beta   90.00
_cell.angle_gamma   90.00
#
_symmetry.space_group_name_H-M   'P 1'
#
loop_
_entity.id
_entity.type
_entity.pdbx_description
1 polymer ?
#
loop_
_entity_poly.entity_id
_entity_poly.type
_entity_poly.pdbx_seq_one_letter_code
_entity_poly.pdbx_strand_id
1 'polypeptide(L)'
;MEKHGIIRRIDDLGRIVIPREIRRDMGISEGDALEIMRTDEGVLVRPYPKANGMRSYARNLKDAIRDTDWLKDEDREQLIGMVRELESMMTTIEEGRS
;
A
#
# COMPACT_ATOMS: atom_id res chain seq x y z
N MET A 1 12.57 18.15 15.17
CA MET A 1 11.25 18.67 14.73
C MET A 1 10.42 18.91 15.96
N GLU A 2 9.97 20.13 16.18
CA GLU A 2 9.05 20.42 17.27
C GLU A 2 7.69 19.77 16.98
N LYS A 3 7.13 19.06 17.97
CA LYS A 3 5.85 18.34 17.88
C LYS A 3 4.67 19.26 18.22
N HIS A 4 4.57 20.42 17.58
CA HIS A 4 3.41 21.28 17.80
C HIS A 4 2.29 20.84 16.84
N GLY A 5 1.17 20.39 17.40
CA GLY A 5 -0.01 19.99 16.63
C GLY A 5 -0.56 21.16 15.79
N ILE A 6 -1.06 20.87 14.59
CA ILE A 6 -1.66 21.87 13.71
C ILE A 6 -3.18 21.86 13.92
N ILE A 7 -3.76 23.02 14.24
CA ILE A 7 -5.21 23.17 14.37
C ILE A 7 -5.83 23.38 12.99
N ARG A 8 -6.80 22.53 12.62
CA ARG A 8 -7.58 22.68 11.38
C ARG A 8 -9.07 22.58 11.67
N ARG A 9 -9.85 23.41 10.97
CA ARG A 9 -11.31 23.35 11.02
C ARG A 9 -11.83 22.33 10.00
N ILE A 10 -12.91 21.66 10.40
CA ILE A 10 -13.71 20.81 9.52
C ILE A 10 -14.56 21.72 8.63
N ASP A 11 -14.77 21.33 7.38
CA ASP A 11 -15.74 22.00 6.51
C ASP A 11 -17.19 21.57 6.81
N ASP A 12 -18.14 22.04 6.01
CA ASP A 12 -19.56 21.72 6.11
C ASP A 12 -19.90 20.26 5.82
N LEU A 13 -19.00 19.53 5.16
CA LEU A 13 -19.18 18.12 4.78
C LEU A 13 -18.44 17.14 5.68
N GLY A 14 -17.71 17.62 6.70
CA GLY A 14 -16.95 16.75 7.59
C GLY A 14 -15.51 16.48 7.16
N ARG A 15 -14.98 17.18 6.15
CA ARG A 15 -13.62 16.96 5.64
C ARG A 15 -12.59 17.80 6.38
N ILE A 16 -11.38 17.27 6.49
CA ILE A 16 -10.21 17.97 7.03
C ILE A 16 -9.12 18.01 5.96
N VAL A 17 -8.45 19.16 5.84
CA VAL A 17 -7.31 19.32 4.90
C VAL A 17 -6.01 18.92 5.59
N ILE A 18 -5.27 17.98 4.99
CA ILE A 18 -3.90 17.63 5.41
C ILE A 18 -2.92 18.63 4.77
N PRO A 19 -2.15 19.40 5.57
CA PRO A 19 -1.15 20.34 5.07
C PRO A 19 -0.13 19.69 4.12
N ARG A 20 0.35 20.46 3.13
CA ARG A 20 1.28 19.97 2.10
C ARG A 20 2.58 19.40 2.67
N GLU A 21 3.08 19.96 3.76
CA GLU A 21 4.29 19.49 4.44
C GLU A 21 4.10 18.07 5.01
N ILE A 22 3.03 17.85 5.77
CA ILE A 22 2.67 16.52 6.29
C ILE A 22 2.46 15.53 5.15
N ARG A 23 1.78 15.95 4.06
CA ARG A 23 1.60 15.10 2.87
C ARG A 23 2.93 14.67 2.26
N ARG A 24 3.88 15.60 2.11
CA ARG A 24 5.21 15.31 1.57
C ARG A 24 5.98 14.34 2.46
N ASP A 25 5.96 14.56 3.77
CA ASP A 25 6.68 13.72 4.73
C ASP A 25 6.10 12.31 4.82
N MET A 26 4.78 12.16 4.63
CA MET A 26 4.08 10.87 4.61
C MET A 26 3.98 10.24 3.21
N GLY A 27 4.47 10.90 2.16
CA GLY A 27 4.38 10.41 0.78
C GLY A 27 2.97 10.34 0.20
N ILE A 28 2.04 11.18 0.68
CA ILE A 28 0.63 11.18 0.27
C ILE A 28 0.42 12.10 -0.93
N SER A 29 -0.12 11.56 -2.02
CA SER A 29 -0.49 12.28 -3.23
C SER A 29 -2.01 12.36 -3.41
N GLU A 30 -2.45 13.20 -4.36
CA GLU A 30 -3.86 13.26 -4.74
C GLU A 30 -4.33 11.89 -5.27
N GLY A 31 -5.51 11.45 -4.81
CA GLY A 31 -6.06 10.13 -5.15
C GLY A 31 -5.52 8.96 -4.32
N ASP A 32 -4.57 9.18 -3.42
CA ASP A 32 -4.13 8.11 -2.50
C ASP A 32 -5.22 7.79 -1.46
N ALA A 33 -5.40 6.49 -1.25
CA ALA A 33 -6.27 5.98 -0.20
C ALA A 33 -5.60 6.16 1.17
N LEU A 34 -6.36 6.63 2.14
CA LEU A 34 -5.95 6.74 3.53
C LEU A 34 -6.89 5.93 4.40
N GLU A 35 -6.34 5.23 5.38
CA GLU A 35 -7.11 4.52 6.40
C GLU A 35 -7.41 5.47 7.55
N ILE A 36 -8.66 5.44 8.02
CA ILE A 36 -9.13 6.24 9.16
C ILE A 36 -9.57 5.27 10.25
N MET A 37 -8.92 5.34 11.41
CA MET A 37 -9.22 4.50 12.56
C MET A 37 -9.60 5.35 13.77
N ARG A 38 -10.58 4.90 14.54
CA ARG A 38 -10.87 5.47 15.87
C ARG A 38 -9.90 4.89 16.90
N THR A 39 -9.41 5.75 17.76
CA THR A 39 -8.57 5.41 18.92
C THR A 39 -9.15 6.06 20.17
N ASP A 40 -8.66 5.67 21.35
CA ASP A 40 -9.09 6.27 22.62
C ASP A 40 -8.74 7.76 22.71
N GLU A 41 -7.72 8.20 21.96
CA GLU A 41 -7.22 9.58 21.92
C GLU A 41 -7.80 10.39 20.76
N GLY A 42 -8.57 9.78 19.85
CA GLY A 42 -9.20 10.47 18.74
C GLY A 42 -9.23 9.68 17.43
N VAL A 43 -8.72 10.27 16.36
CA VAL A 43 -8.72 9.70 15.01
C VAL A 43 -7.29 9.57 14.50
N LEU A 44 -6.91 8.36 14.12
CA LEU A 44 -5.64 8.07 13.46
C LEU A 44 -5.86 7.96 11.95
N VAL A 45 -5.08 8.72 11.18
CA VAL A 45 -5.06 8.67 9.71
C VAL A 45 -3.68 8.18 9.25
N ARG A 46 -3.64 7.13 8.42
CA ARG A 46 -2.39 6.60 7.86
C ARG A 46 -2.51 6.27 6.37
N PRO A 47 -1.41 6.23 5.61
CA PRO A 47 -1.44 5.76 4.24
C PRO A 47 -2.06 4.36 4.18
N TYR A 48 -3.07 4.17 3.35
CA TYR A 48 -3.64 2.85 3.14
C TYR A 48 -2.66 2.06 2.26
N PRO A 49 -2.04 0.99 2.76
CA PRO A 49 -1.17 0.18 1.93
C PRO A 49 -2.02 -0.44 0.83
N LYS A 50 -1.82 0.04 -0.40
CA LYS A 50 -2.44 -0.60 -1.56
C LYS A 50 -1.91 -2.04 -1.59
N ALA A 51 -2.77 -3.01 -1.33
CA ALA A 51 -2.63 -4.39 -1.79
C ALA A 51 -2.12 -4.46 -3.24
N ASN A 52 -2.55 -3.49 -4.07
CA ASN A 52 -2.08 -3.32 -5.43
C ASN A 52 -0.57 -3.14 -5.56
N GLY A 53 0.15 -2.63 -4.54
CA GLY A 53 1.61 -2.56 -4.56
C GLY A 53 2.23 -3.94 -4.63
N MET A 54 1.79 -4.87 -3.77
CA MET A 54 2.35 -6.22 -3.75
C MET A 54 1.87 -7.09 -4.91
N ARG A 55 0.59 -6.97 -5.33
CA ARG A 55 0.11 -7.64 -6.55
C ARG A 55 0.82 -7.12 -7.80
N SER A 56 1.06 -5.81 -7.89
CA SER A 56 1.82 -5.24 -9.01
C SER A 56 3.28 -5.68 -8.94
N TYR A 57 3.86 -5.78 -7.75
CA TYR A 57 5.22 -6.28 -7.56
C TYR A 57 5.36 -7.75 -8.00
N ALA A 58 4.41 -8.60 -7.61
CA ALA A 58 4.38 -10.00 -8.03
C ALA A 58 4.19 -10.15 -9.55
N ARG A 59 3.33 -9.31 -10.15
CA ARG A 59 3.17 -9.24 -11.61
C ARG A 59 4.47 -8.83 -12.30
N ASN A 60 5.08 -7.72 -11.87
CA ASN A 60 6.34 -7.23 -12.42
C ASN A 60 7.47 -8.26 -12.26
N LEU A 61 7.49 -9.00 -11.15
CA LEU A 61 8.46 -10.06 -10.91
C LEU A 61 8.26 -11.25 -11.87
N LYS A 62 7.01 -11.67 -12.13
CA LYS A 62 6.72 -12.70 -13.14
C LYS A 62 7.16 -12.27 -14.53
N ASP A 63 6.91 -11.03 -14.91
CA ASP A 63 7.30 -10.50 -16.22
C ASP A 63 8.83 -10.46 -16.34
N ALA A 64 9.55 -9.99 -15.31
CA ALA A 64 11.00 -10.03 -15.28
C ALA A 64 11.58 -11.46 -15.36
N ILE A 65 10.97 -12.43 -14.67
CA ILE A 65 11.38 -13.84 -14.74
C ILE A 65 11.15 -14.40 -16.15
N ARG A 66 10.08 -14.01 -16.86
CA ARG A 66 9.80 -14.43 -18.23
C ARG A 66 10.79 -13.85 -19.24
N ASP A 67 11.20 -12.61 -19.03
CA ASP A 67 12.12 -11.90 -19.93
C ASP A 67 13.60 -12.26 -19.69
N THR A 68 13.88 -13.17 -18.77
CA THR A 68 15.25 -13.61 -18.47
C THR A 68 15.68 -14.75 -19.39
N ASP A 69 16.65 -14.49 -20.27
CA ASP A 69 17.06 -15.44 -21.32
C ASP A 69 17.97 -16.59 -20.84
N TRP A 70 18.64 -16.44 -19.69
CA TRP A 70 19.62 -17.41 -19.20
C TRP A 70 19.03 -18.46 -18.23
N LEU A 71 17.75 -18.34 -17.89
CA LEU A 71 17.03 -19.30 -17.05
C LEU A 71 16.55 -20.47 -17.91
N LYS A 72 16.82 -21.70 -17.44
CA LYS A 72 16.20 -22.91 -17.99
C LYS A 72 14.70 -22.88 -17.75
N ASP A 73 13.93 -23.51 -18.65
CA ASP A 73 12.46 -23.49 -18.56
C ASP A 73 11.91 -24.11 -17.27
N GLU A 74 12.56 -25.17 -16.76
CA GLU A 74 12.20 -25.80 -15.49
C GLU A 74 12.36 -24.83 -14.30
N ASP A 75 13.50 -24.13 -14.23
CA ASP A 75 13.78 -23.14 -13.17
C ASP A 75 12.82 -21.94 -13.28
N ARG A 76 12.49 -21.52 -14.51
CA ARG A 76 11.55 -20.44 -14.80
C ARG A 76 10.14 -20.78 -14.31
N GLU A 77 9.63 -21.97 -14.63
CA GLU A 77 8.32 -22.44 -14.18
C GLU A 77 8.27 -22.58 -12.65
N GLN A 78 9.33 -23.07 -12.03
CA GLN A 78 9.44 -23.16 -10.58
C GLN A 78 9.34 -21.77 -9.92
N LEU A 79 10.10 -20.80 -10.41
CA LEU A 79 10.07 -19.42 -9.90
C LEU A 79 8.70 -18.76 -10.11
N ILE A 80 8.07 -18.93 -11.27
CA ILE A 80 6.71 -18.42 -11.52
C ILE A 80 5.71 -19.06 -10.56
N GLY A 81 5.85 -20.36 -10.27
CA GLY A 81 5.06 -21.09 -9.27
C GLY A 81 5.16 -20.46 -7.88
N MET A 82 6.38 -20.19 -7.41
CA MET A 82 6.61 -19.53 -6.12
C MET A 82 5.96 -18.14 -6.05
N VAL A 83 6.03 -17.35 -7.14
CA VAL A 83 5.39 -16.03 -7.17
C VAL A 83 3.85 -16.13 -7.14
N ARG A 84 3.26 -17.18 -7.73
CA ARG A 84 1.81 -17.44 -7.62
C ARG A 84 1.40 -17.80 -6.19
N GLU A 85 2.20 -18.62 -5.49
CA GLU A 85 1.93 -18.94 -4.08
C GLU A 85 1.98 -17.69 -3.20
N LEU A 86 2.97 -16.81 -3.41
CA LEU A 86 3.04 -15.51 -2.74
C LEU A 86 1.78 -14.67 -2.99
N GLU A 87 1.29 -14.59 -4.24
CA GLU A 87 0.03 -13.88 -4.55
C GLU A 87 -1.20 -14.47 -3.85
N SER A 88 -1.27 -15.79 -3.73
CA SER A 88 -2.37 -16.46 -3.02
C SER A 88 -2.37 -16.12 -1.54
N MET A 89 -1.20 -16.19 -0.89
CA MET A 89 -1.06 -15.85 0.53
C MET A 89 -1.41 -14.39 0.81
N MET A 90 -1.03 -13.48 -0.09
CA MET A 90 -1.36 -12.06 0.02
C MET A 90 -2.88 -11.81 -0.07
N THR A 91 -3.57 -12.56 -0.95
CA THR A 91 -5.04 -12.48 -1.06
C THR A 91 -5.73 -12.93 0.23
N THR A 92 -5.26 -14.02 0.86
CA THR A 92 -5.83 -14.49 2.14
C THR A 92 -5.63 -13.50 3.29
N ILE A 93 -4.49 -12.80 3.35
CA ILE A 93 -4.23 -11.77 4.36
C ILE A 93 -5.15 -10.55 4.19
N GLU A 94 -5.53 -10.23 2.95
CA GLU A 94 -6.47 -9.13 2.64
C GLU A 94 -7.89 -9.46 3.09
N GLU A 95 -8.37 -10.68 2.82
CA GLU A 95 -9.73 -11.11 3.15
C GLU A 95 -9.93 -11.36 4.66
N GLY A 96 -8.89 -11.81 5.37
CA GLY A 96 -8.94 -12.06 6.82
C GLY A 96 -8.91 -10.80 7.70
N ARG A 97 -8.83 -9.60 7.12
CA ARG A 97 -8.80 -8.31 7.82
C ARG A 97 -10.09 -7.49 7.70
N SER A 98 -11.11 -8.05 7.05
CA SER A 98 -12.41 -7.40 6.85
C SER A 98 -13.45 -7.78 7.89
#